data_AF-A0A6I4NPL8-F1
#
_entry.id   AF-A0A6I4NPL8-F1
#
_cell.length_a   1.000
_cell.length_b   1.000
_cell.length_c   1.000
_cell.angle_alpha   90.00
_cell.angle_beta   90.00
_cell.angle_gamma   90.00
#
_symmetry.space_group_name_H-M   'P 1'
#
loop_
_entity.id
_entity.type
_entity.pdbx_description
1 polymer ?
#
loop_
_entity_poly.entity_id
_entity_poly.type
_entity_poly.pdbx_seq_one_letter_code
_entity_poly.pdbx_strand_id
1 'polypeptide(L)'
;MKIYKSYPFFLLLLLSLSCCQPKDKFDWNAGISAPKNYIAGGPFVEYFYKGKSLAGASSNVGINPGWEIRSGGYVGSDKYKEVPDSVAVSWRCGFDLIEYKGGNKLPKDKMVKLFKDGVIDSYGDLKEYSVITAGMAPGGNVTIWMQGGNASTIVQKFKVDSIGKTDKYNSNSVTLWTSKGTEAKGILKYISLHGIPYSVWEKGEKEYNYNFVFCSEGDNKFTVNIGPISKDGSYIFFNQDVEIFPYSKWTHNKIEWKHNLKKGKLPVHTSIQWISYDDKEWYEGELIFPLDFQITFEKFYNKHKTANIVFVMDKIDSSQDYTFGNIWLQSSLNKKKIMKFRLAKLNYKTRKYSVSKYSLPKGFVFPKWEGREPLTFPELDYWQEK
;
A
#
# COMPACT_ATOMS: atom_id res chain seq x y z
N MET A 1 -29.58 12.78 -73.33
CA MET A 1 -28.19 12.81 -72.82
C MET A 1 -28.21 12.33 -71.37
N LYS A 2 -27.80 11.09 -71.09
CA LYS A 2 -27.74 10.50 -69.74
C LYS A 2 -26.29 10.47 -69.30
N ILE A 3 -25.95 11.23 -68.26
CA ILE A 3 -24.61 11.26 -67.67
C ILE A 3 -24.57 10.20 -66.57
N TYR A 4 -23.72 9.18 -66.75
CA TYR A 4 -23.44 8.18 -65.73
C TYR A 4 -22.49 8.77 -64.68
N LYS A 5 -22.85 8.63 -63.40
CA LYS A 5 -21.93 8.87 -62.28
C LYS A 5 -20.92 7.72 -62.24
N SER A 6 -19.63 8.04 -62.38
CA SER A 6 -18.53 7.11 -62.15
C SER A 6 -17.73 7.55 -60.92
N TYR A 7 -17.86 6.79 -59.84
CA TYR A 7 -16.82 6.50 -58.85
C TYR A 7 -17.19 5.09 -58.36
N PRO A 8 -16.27 4.12 -58.16
CA PRO A 8 -15.07 4.31 -57.33
C PRO A 8 -13.88 3.38 -57.68
N PHE A 9 -12.65 3.69 -57.24
CA PHE A 9 -11.67 2.61 -57.00
C PHE A 9 -10.58 2.95 -55.98
N PHE A 10 -10.38 4.23 -55.63
CA PHE A 10 -9.24 4.63 -54.81
C PHE A 10 -9.47 4.65 -53.30
N LEU A 11 -10.71 4.43 -52.82
CA LEU A 11 -11.04 4.51 -51.38
C LEU A 11 -11.06 3.16 -50.63
N LEU A 12 -10.96 2.02 -51.33
CA LEU A 12 -11.06 0.70 -50.70
C LEU A 12 -9.71 0.11 -50.24
N LEU A 13 -8.57 0.70 -50.61
CA LEU A 13 -7.25 0.19 -50.22
C LEU A 13 -6.71 0.76 -48.90
N LEU A 14 -7.36 1.76 -48.29
CA LEU A 14 -6.92 2.35 -47.03
C LEU A 14 -7.56 1.73 -45.77
N LEU A 15 -8.51 0.80 -45.93
CA LEU A 15 -9.21 0.14 -44.81
C LEU A 15 -8.65 -1.25 -44.45
N SER A 16 -7.63 -1.75 -45.16
CA SER A 16 -7.08 -3.10 -44.96
C SER A 16 -5.85 -3.18 -44.04
N LEU A 17 -5.45 -2.07 -43.40
CA LEU A 17 -4.40 -2.07 -42.35
C LEU A 17 -4.95 -2.04 -40.92
N SER A 18 -6.23 -2.36 -40.74
CA SER A 18 -6.78 -2.71 -39.41
C SER A 18 -6.17 -4.04 -38.97
N CYS A 19 -5.04 -3.96 -38.27
CA CYS A 19 -4.33 -5.07 -37.67
C CYS A 19 -5.32 -5.99 -36.95
N CYS A 20 -5.53 -7.18 -37.50
CA CYS A 20 -6.38 -8.23 -36.90
C CYS A 20 -5.74 -8.64 -35.57
N GLN A 21 -6.21 -8.08 -34.45
CA GLN A 21 -5.82 -8.56 -33.14
C GLN A 21 -6.25 -10.04 -33.02
N PRO A 22 -5.37 -10.96 -32.60
CA PRO A 22 -5.74 -12.36 -32.39
C PRO A 22 -6.85 -12.44 -31.35
N LYS A 23 -7.95 -13.14 -31.67
CA LYS A 23 -9.23 -13.14 -30.91
C LYS A 23 -9.13 -13.47 -29.40
N ASP A 24 -8.04 -14.08 -28.94
CA ASP A 24 -7.85 -14.47 -27.53
C ASP A 24 -6.43 -14.18 -27.00
N LYS A 25 -5.72 -13.21 -27.58
CA LYS A 25 -4.45 -12.70 -27.06
C LYS A 25 -4.62 -11.27 -26.58
N PHE A 26 -3.96 -10.94 -25.47
CA PHE A 26 -4.08 -9.63 -24.82
C PHE A 26 -2.71 -9.02 -24.63
N ASP A 27 -2.67 -7.68 -24.63
CA ASP A 27 -1.47 -6.93 -24.30
C ASP A 27 -1.37 -6.81 -22.79
N TRP A 28 -0.48 -7.61 -22.18
CA TRP A 28 -0.26 -7.57 -20.75
C TRP A 28 1.19 -7.84 -20.35
N ASN A 29 1.57 -7.32 -19.18
CA ASN A 29 2.89 -7.49 -18.59
C ASN A 29 2.83 -8.19 -17.23
N ALA A 30 3.91 -8.91 -16.89
CA ALA A 30 4.07 -9.50 -15.57
C ALA A 30 4.55 -8.43 -14.57
N GLY A 31 4.01 -8.49 -13.36
CA GLY A 31 4.42 -7.66 -12.24
C GLY A 31 4.71 -8.49 -10.99
N ILE A 32 5.55 -7.93 -10.11
CA ILE A 32 5.80 -8.47 -8.77
C ILE A 32 5.36 -7.45 -7.72
N SER A 33 4.90 -7.92 -6.57
CA SER A 33 4.51 -7.09 -5.45
C SER A 33 4.94 -7.73 -4.13
N ALA A 34 5.11 -6.92 -3.10
CA ALA A 34 5.33 -7.38 -1.74
C ALA A 34 4.77 -6.32 -0.77
N PRO A 35 4.33 -6.74 0.42
CA PRO A 35 3.80 -5.82 1.41
C PRO A 35 4.80 -4.73 1.79
N LYS A 36 4.33 -3.51 2.06
CA LYS A 36 5.21 -2.47 2.60
C LYS A 36 5.78 -2.94 3.93
N ASN A 37 7.09 -2.75 4.10
CA ASN A 37 7.88 -3.20 5.25
C ASN A 37 7.97 -4.73 5.44
N TYR A 38 7.40 -5.55 4.54
CA TYR A 38 7.66 -7.00 4.50
C TYR A 38 8.33 -7.40 3.18
N ILE A 39 9.65 -7.15 3.10
CA ILE A 39 10.52 -7.49 1.97
C ILE A 39 10.38 -8.95 1.49
N ALA A 40 10.12 -9.07 0.19
CA ALA A 40 10.44 -10.25 -0.61
C ALA A 40 11.80 -10.04 -1.28
N GLY A 41 12.81 -10.81 -0.87
CA GLY A 41 14.17 -10.83 -1.38
C GLY A 41 14.31 -11.72 -2.60
N GLY A 42 14.95 -11.22 -3.66
CA GLY A 42 15.16 -11.98 -4.90
C GLY A 42 13.86 -12.53 -5.52
N PRO A 43 12.73 -11.78 -5.53
CA PRO A 43 11.47 -12.32 -6.00
C PRO A 43 11.53 -12.65 -7.50
N PHE A 44 10.90 -13.75 -7.86
CA PHE A 44 10.75 -14.21 -9.23
C PHE A 44 9.33 -14.73 -9.43
N VAL A 45 8.72 -14.36 -10.55
CA VAL A 45 7.46 -14.92 -11.05
C VAL A 45 7.59 -15.25 -12.53
N GLU A 46 6.99 -16.36 -12.95
CA GLU A 46 6.85 -16.75 -14.35
C GLU A 46 5.44 -17.27 -14.60
N TYR A 47 4.83 -16.82 -15.69
CA TYR A 47 3.49 -17.21 -16.11
C TYR A 47 3.56 -18.12 -17.33
N PHE A 48 2.71 -19.15 -17.36
CA PHE A 48 2.75 -20.19 -18.38
C PHE A 48 1.39 -20.41 -19.03
N TYR A 49 1.41 -20.88 -20.27
CA TYR A 49 0.25 -21.47 -20.94
C TYR A 49 0.63 -22.77 -21.62
N LYS A 50 -0.07 -23.85 -21.28
CA LYS A 50 0.22 -25.21 -21.76
C LYS A 50 1.70 -25.59 -21.60
N GLY A 51 2.30 -25.18 -20.47
CA GLY A 51 3.69 -25.45 -20.14
C GLY A 51 4.73 -24.55 -20.83
N LYS A 52 4.32 -23.64 -21.72
CA LYS A 52 5.22 -22.65 -22.35
C LYS A 52 5.24 -21.37 -21.53
N SER A 53 6.43 -20.86 -21.23
CA SER A 53 6.62 -19.54 -20.62
C SER A 53 6.04 -18.46 -21.54
N LEU A 54 5.32 -17.52 -20.93
CA LEU A 54 4.70 -16.38 -21.62
C LEU A 54 5.38 -15.06 -21.23
N ALA A 55 5.53 -14.84 -19.93
CA ALA A 55 6.13 -13.65 -19.36
C ALA A 55 6.44 -13.90 -17.88
N GLY A 56 7.49 -13.26 -17.40
CA GLY A 56 7.86 -13.26 -15.99
C GLY A 56 8.30 -11.89 -15.54
N ALA A 57 8.50 -11.73 -14.24
CA ALA A 57 9.09 -10.55 -13.64
C ALA A 57 9.97 -11.00 -12.48
N SER A 58 11.10 -10.33 -12.29
CA SER A 58 12.00 -10.62 -11.20
C SER A 58 12.75 -9.39 -10.74
N SER A 59 13.33 -9.48 -9.55
CA SER A 59 14.25 -8.47 -9.03
C SER A 59 15.39 -9.18 -8.33
N ASN A 60 16.62 -8.75 -8.61
CA ASN A 60 17.80 -9.23 -7.91
C ASN A 60 17.91 -8.64 -6.49
N VAL A 61 17.17 -7.56 -6.22
CA VAL A 61 17.10 -6.89 -4.90
C VAL A 61 15.76 -7.17 -4.22
N GLY A 62 15.72 -6.97 -2.90
CA GLY A 62 14.47 -7.06 -2.15
C GLY A 62 13.48 -5.96 -2.53
N ILE A 63 12.20 -6.31 -2.60
CA ILE A 63 11.10 -5.38 -2.90
C ILE A 63 10.11 -5.32 -1.74
N ASN A 64 9.48 -4.17 -1.55
CA ASN A 64 8.43 -3.91 -0.57
C ASN A 64 7.51 -2.74 -1.01
N PRO A 65 7.07 -2.70 -2.30
CA PRO A 65 6.42 -1.52 -2.87
C PRO A 65 5.10 -1.13 -2.19
N GLY A 66 4.52 -2.02 -1.38
CA GLY A 66 3.16 -1.91 -0.88
C GLY A 66 2.35 -3.09 -1.43
N TRP A 67 1.54 -3.71 -0.58
CA TRP A 67 0.73 -4.85 -1.01
C TRP A 67 -0.24 -4.40 -2.10
N GLU A 68 -0.29 -5.15 -3.21
CA GLU A 68 -0.98 -4.83 -4.48
C GLU A 68 -0.23 -3.84 -5.40
N ILE A 69 0.70 -3.06 -4.87
CA ILE A 69 1.50 -2.12 -5.69
C ILE A 69 2.53 -2.92 -6.48
N ARG A 70 2.53 -2.73 -7.79
CA ARG A 70 3.49 -3.35 -8.70
C ARG A 70 4.87 -2.70 -8.52
N SER A 71 5.88 -3.53 -8.32
CA SER A 71 7.29 -3.23 -8.56
C SER A 71 7.78 -4.03 -9.77
N GLY A 72 8.76 -3.48 -10.49
CA GLY A 72 9.29 -4.09 -11.69
C GLY A 72 8.25 -4.22 -12.82
N GLY A 73 8.76 -4.57 -13.99
CA GLY A 73 7.96 -4.88 -15.17
C GLY A 73 8.90 -5.45 -16.20
N TYR A 74 8.70 -6.69 -16.60
CA TYR A 74 9.46 -7.30 -17.68
C TYR A 74 8.50 -7.82 -18.74
N VAL A 75 8.90 -7.61 -19.99
CA VAL A 75 8.11 -7.88 -21.17
C VAL A 75 8.54 -9.24 -21.69
N GLY A 76 7.65 -10.23 -21.67
CA GLY A 76 7.80 -11.42 -22.51
C GLY A 76 7.82 -10.99 -23.99
N SER A 77 8.57 -11.69 -24.85
CA SER A 77 8.94 -11.24 -26.21
C SER A 77 7.79 -10.68 -27.05
N ASP A 78 6.59 -11.23 -26.89
CA ASP A 78 5.42 -10.87 -27.70
C ASP A 78 4.58 -9.81 -26.98
N LYS A 79 4.16 -8.77 -27.71
CA LYS A 79 3.20 -7.77 -27.17
C LYS A 79 1.88 -8.43 -26.79
N TYR A 80 1.27 -9.13 -27.75
CA TYR A 80 0.02 -9.86 -27.54
C TYR A 80 0.30 -11.33 -27.24
N LYS A 81 -0.06 -11.76 -26.02
CA LYS A 81 0.18 -13.11 -25.55
C LYS A 81 -1.07 -13.72 -24.94
N GLU A 82 -1.09 -15.05 -24.86
CA GLU A 82 -2.20 -15.82 -24.31
C GLU A 82 -2.44 -15.44 -22.84
N VAL A 83 -3.66 -15.72 -22.33
CA VAL A 83 -3.93 -15.66 -20.89
C VAL A 83 -3.31 -16.89 -20.22
N PRO A 84 -2.49 -16.72 -19.16
CA PRO A 84 -1.81 -17.85 -18.54
C PRO A 84 -2.78 -18.82 -17.84
N ASP A 85 -2.44 -20.09 -17.83
CA ASP A 85 -3.16 -21.15 -17.11
C ASP A 85 -2.43 -21.57 -15.82
N SER A 86 -1.22 -21.07 -15.60
CA SER A 86 -0.42 -21.36 -14.41
C SER A 86 0.63 -20.30 -14.15
N VAL A 87 1.11 -20.28 -12.91
CA VAL A 87 2.17 -19.39 -12.43
C VAL A 87 3.15 -20.17 -11.58
N ALA A 88 4.43 -19.82 -11.65
CA ALA A 88 5.45 -20.24 -10.70
C ALA A 88 6.02 -18.99 -10.01
N VAL A 89 6.32 -19.11 -8.72
CA VAL A 89 6.90 -18.05 -7.91
C VAL A 89 8.02 -18.59 -7.03
N SER A 90 9.00 -17.73 -6.74
CA SER A 90 9.98 -17.98 -5.68
C SER A 90 10.48 -16.67 -5.08
N TRP A 91 10.72 -16.66 -3.77
CA TRP A 91 11.35 -15.55 -3.08
C TRP A 91 11.93 -16.00 -1.75
N ARG A 92 12.83 -15.17 -1.22
CA ARG A 92 13.31 -15.26 0.15
C ARG A 92 12.58 -14.21 0.99
N CYS A 93 11.91 -14.60 2.07
CA CYS A 93 11.36 -13.59 2.97
C CYS A 93 12.47 -13.01 3.87
N GLY A 94 12.49 -11.68 4.00
CA GLY A 94 13.55 -10.97 4.73
C GLY A 94 13.53 -11.15 6.26
N PHE A 95 12.44 -11.67 6.84
CA PHE A 95 12.20 -11.67 8.29
C PHE A 95 12.11 -13.05 8.91
N ASP A 96 11.28 -13.92 8.35
CA ASP A 96 11.19 -15.32 8.80
C ASP A 96 12.32 -16.18 8.21
N LEU A 97 13.13 -15.58 7.33
CA LEU A 97 14.32 -16.13 6.69
C LEU A 97 14.03 -17.42 5.91
N ILE A 98 12.77 -17.59 5.47
CA ILE A 98 12.32 -18.75 4.72
C ILE A 98 12.50 -18.49 3.21
N GLU A 99 12.99 -19.49 2.49
CA GLU A 99 12.87 -19.57 1.04
C GLU A 99 11.56 -20.27 0.67
N TYR A 100 10.78 -19.59 -0.14
CA TYR A 100 9.50 -20.05 -0.66
C TYR A 100 9.60 -20.28 -2.15
N LYS A 101 9.04 -21.39 -2.62
CA LYS A 101 8.96 -21.71 -4.05
C LYS A 101 7.77 -22.60 -4.31
N GLY A 102 7.08 -22.35 -5.42
CA GLY A 102 5.98 -23.19 -5.85
C GLY A 102 5.26 -22.59 -7.04
N GLY A 103 4.08 -23.12 -7.33
CA GLY A 103 3.24 -22.63 -8.41
C GLY A 103 1.80 -23.10 -8.24
N ASN A 104 0.90 -22.54 -9.03
CA ASN A 104 -0.50 -22.93 -9.02
C ASN A 104 -1.13 -22.82 -10.40
N LYS A 105 -2.21 -23.58 -10.63
CA LYS A 105 -3.09 -23.37 -11.77
C LYS A 105 -3.89 -22.09 -11.55
N LEU A 106 -3.99 -21.29 -12.60
CA LEU A 106 -4.75 -20.06 -12.61
C LEU A 106 -6.13 -20.28 -13.22
N PRO A 107 -7.17 -19.54 -12.76
CA PRO A 107 -8.52 -19.63 -13.31
C PRO A 107 -8.59 -18.89 -14.65
N LYS A 108 -8.02 -19.50 -15.71
CA LYS A 108 -7.85 -18.89 -17.04
C LYS A 108 -9.15 -18.26 -17.57
N ASP A 109 -10.28 -18.97 -17.48
CA ASP A 109 -11.56 -18.48 -18.02
C ASP A 109 -12.04 -17.21 -17.31
N LYS A 110 -11.86 -17.12 -15.99
CA LYS A 110 -12.13 -15.90 -15.21
C LYS A 110 -11.23 -14.75 -15.70
N MET A 111 -9.94 -15.02 -15.92
CA MET A 111 -8.98 -14.02 -16.38
C MET A 111 -9.27 -13.54 -17.80
N VAL A 112 -9.62 -14.45 -18.73
CA VAL A 112 -10.05 -14.10 -20.10
C VAL A 112 -11.27 -13.18 -20.05
N LYS A 113 -12.25 -13.50 -19.19
CA LYS A 113 -13.42 -12.64 -19.01
C LYS A 113 -13.02 -11.25 -18.50
N LEU A 114 -12.15 -11.18 -17.49
CA LEU A 114 -11.65 -9.90 -16.98
C LEU A 114 -10.99 -9.07 -18.09
N PHE A 115 -10.10 -9.66 -18.89
CA PHE A 115 -9.48 -8.95 -20.02
C PHE A 115 -10.49 -8.41 -21.03
N LYS A 116 -11.56 -9.17 -21.33
CA LYS A 116 -12.62 -8.75 -22.27
C LYS A 116 -13.53 -7.66 -21.69
N ASP A 117 -13.85 -7.75 -20.40
CA ASP A 117 -14.79 -6.85 -19.73
C ASP A 117 -14.13 -5.53 -19.30
N GLY A 118 -12.82 -5.54 -19.02
CA GLY A 118 -12.10 -4.40 -18.44
C GLY A 118 -12.48 -4.13 -16.98
N VAL A 119 -12.13 -2.95 -16.49
CA VAL A 119 -12.37 -2.52 -15.11
C VAL A 119 -12.58 -1.01 -15.02
N ILE A 120 -13.53 -0.58 -14.19
CA ILE A 120 -13.71 0.84 -13.87
C ILE A 120 -12.64 1.24 -12.87
N ASP A 121 -11.81 2.20 -13.24
CA ASP A 121 -10.79 2.77 -12.36
C ASP A 121 -11.40 3.76 -11.37
N SER A 122 -10.58 4.26 -10.44
CA SER A 122 -11.07 5.18 -9.40
C SER A 122 -11.46 6.58 -9.91
N TYR A 123 -11.16 6.90 -11.17
CA TYR A 123 -11.65 8.11 -11.85
C TYR A 123 -12.99 7.87 -12.55
N GLY A 124 -13.49 6.63 -12.55
CA GLY A 124 -14.73 6.23 -13.22
C GLY A 124 -14.54 5.82 -14.68
N ASP A 125 -13.29 5.74 -15.15
CA ASP A 125 -12.99 5.37 -16.53
C ASP A 125 -12.92 3.85 -16.69
N LEU A 126 -13.50 3.32 -17.78
CA LEU A 126 -13.25 1.94 -18.18
C LEU A 126 -11.82 1.80 -18.71
N LYS A 127 -11.06 0.90 -18.10
CA LYS A 127 -9.68 0.56 -18.47
C LYS A 127 -9.58 -0.92 -18.80
N GLU A 128 -8.74 -1.23 -19.79
CA GLU A 128 -8.36 -2.61 -20.06
C GLU A 128 -7.35 -3.08 -19.00
N TYR A 129 -7.46 -4.35 -18.62
CA TYR A 129 -6.40 -4.99 -17.86
C TYR A 129 -5.16 -5.13 -18.73
N SER A 130 -4.01 -4.75 -18.21
CA SER A 130 -2.73 -4.75 -18.94
C SER A 130 -1.58 -5.34 -18.10
N VAL A 131 -1.89 -5.85 -16.91
CA VAL A 131 -0.88 -6.34 -15.98
C VAL A 131 -1.43 -7.51 -15.18
N ILE A 132 -0.61 -8.54 -15.01
CA ILE A 132 -0.84 -9.64 -14.06
C ILE A 132 0.27 -9.60 -13.02
N THR A 133 -0.08 -9.26 -11.78
CA THR A 133 0.88 -9.04 -10.68
C THR A 133 0.80 -10.18 -9.68
N ALA A 134 1.95 -10.75 -9.31
CA ALA A 134 2.06 -11.70 -8.21
C ALA A 134 2.62 -11.03 -6.95
N GLY A 135 1.84 -11.02 -5.88
CA GLY A 135 2.26 -10.59 -4.55
C GLY A 135 2.82 -11.73 -3.75
N MET A 136 3.99 -11.52 -3.17
CA MET A 136 4.69 -12.49 -2.33
C MET A 136 4.80 -11.95 -0.91
N ALA A 137 4.15 -12.62 0.04
CA ALA A 137 4.08 -12.22 1.44
C ALA A 137 4.64 -13.32 2.37
N PRO A 138 5.06 -12.97 3.60
CA PRO A 138 5.52 -13.94 4.59
C PRO A 138 4.57 -15.13 4.79
N GLY A 139 5.12 -16.28 5.21
CA GLY A 139 4.34 -17.50 5.42
C GLY A 139 3.97 -18.24 4.14
N GLY A 140 4.61 -17.92 3.01
CA GLY A 140 4.37 -18.55 1.71
C GLY A 140 3.12 -18.04 1.01
N ASN A 141 2.59 -16.89 1.42
CA ASN A 141 1.34 -16.35 0.90
C ASN A 141 1.54 -15.69 -0.46
N VAL A 142 0.71 -16.08 -1.43
CA VAL A 142 0.72 -15.54 -2.79
C VAL A 142 -0.66 -15.01 -3.15
N THR A 143 -0.72 -13.81 -3.72
CA THR A 143 -1.96 -13.25 -4.31
C THR A 143 -1.68 -12.83 -5.74
N ILE A 144 -2.57 -13.22 -6.66
CA ILE A 144 -2.50 -12.83 -8.06
C ILE A 144 -3.56 -11.77 -8.32
N TRP A 145 -3.15 -10.63 -8.87
CA TRP A 145 -4.03 -9.56 -9.31
C TRP A 145 -3.97 -9.38 -10.82
N MET A 146 -5.09 -8.97 -11.40
CA MET A 146 -5.10 -8.29 -12.69
C MET A 146 -5.29 -6.80 -12.46
N GLN A 147 -4.52 -5.96 -13.15
CA GLN A 147 -4.58 -4.49 -12.96
C GLN A 147 -4.78 -3.75 -14.29
N GLY A 148 -5.57 -2.68 -14.23
CA GLY A 148 -5.90 -1.78 -15.34
C GLY A 148 -6.15 -0.38 -14.80
N GLY A 149 -5.49 0.64 -15.36
CA GLY A 149 -5.44 1.98 -14.74
C GLY A 149 -4.90 1.91 -13.31
N ASN A 150 -5.67 2.42 -12.34
CA ASN A 150 -5.40 2.28 -10.90
C ASN A 150 -6.33 1.29 -10.18
N ALA A 151 -7.08 0.47 -10.94
CA ALA A 151 -7.87 -0.62 -10.39
C ALA A 151 -7.10 -1.94 -10.35
N SER A 152 -7.47 -2.78 -9.40
CA SER A 152 -6.89 -4.10 -9.19
C SER A 152 -7.99 -5.09 -8.80
N THR A 153 -7.92 -6.29 -9.39
CA THR A 153 -8.86 -7.37 -9.09
C THR A 153 -8.09 -8.61 -8.66
N ILE A 154 -8.41 -9.12 -7.46
CA ILE A 154 -7.86 -10.39 -6.99
C ILE A 154 -8.41 -11.53 -7.86
N VAL A 155 -7.50 -12.21 -8.55
CA VAL A 155 -7.79 -13.41 -9.33
C VAL A 155 -7.86 -14.62 -8.42
N GLN A 156 -6.80 -14.82 -7.62
CA GLN A 156 -6.61 -16.00 -6.77
C GLN A 156 -5.64 -15.69 -5.63
N LYS A 157 -5.82 -16.40 -4.51
CA LYS A 157 -4.85 -16.51 -3.43
C LYS A 157 -4.44 -17.97 -3.27
N PHE A 158 -3.18 -18.24 -2.96
CA PHE A 158 -2.69 -19.57 -2.65
C PHE A 158 -1.44 -19.51 -1.75
N LYS A 159 -1.04 -20.66 -1.21
CA LYS A 159 0.22 -20.81 -0.48
C LYS A 159 1.20 -21.66 -1.28
N VAL A 160 2.49 -21.39 -1.07
CA VAL A 160 3.58 -22.23 -1.58
C VAL A 160 4.43 -22.77 -0.44
N ASP A 161 5.18 -23.82 -0.74
CA ASP A 161 5.97 -24.52 0.26
C ASP A 161 7.24 -23.77 0.63
N SER A 162 7.69 -24.00 1.87
CA SER A 162 9.04 -23.69 2.29
C SER A 162 9.98 -24.73 1.70
N ILE A 163 10.96 -24.28 0.93
CA ILE A 163 11.99 -25.16 0.34
C ILE A 163 13.34 -25.07 1.06
N GLY A 164 13.48 -24.12 1.98
CA GLY A 164 14.73 -23.90 2.65
C GLY A 164 14.70 -22.78 3.68
N LYS A 165 15.83 -22.65 4.35
CA LYS A 165 16.16 -21.55 5.25
C LYS A 165 17.32 -20.78 4.67
N THR A 166 17.36 -19.50 5.00
CA THR A 166 18.41 -18.61 4.54
C THR A 166 19.17 -18.04 5.70
N ASP A 167 20.48 -17.83 5.51
CA ASP A 167 21.32 -17.21 6.52
C ASP A 167 21.17 -15.68 6.48
N LYS A 168 20.79 -15.08 7.60
CA LYS A 168 20.67 -13.62 7.76
C LYS A 168 21.99 -12.88 7.49
N TYR A 169 23.14 -13.53 7.70
CA TYR A 169 24.47 -12.97 7.46
C TYR A 169 25.18 -13.59 6.26
N ASN A 170 24.41 -14.14 5.31
CA ASN A 170 24.98 -14.72 4.10
C ASN A 170 26.01 -13.76 3.47
N SER A 171 27.28 -14.13 3.50
CA SER A 171 28.41 -13.31 3.03
C SER A 171 28.34 -13.02 1.53
N ASN A 172 27.55 -13.80 0.78
CA ASN A 172 27.40 -13.71 -0.66
C ASN A 172 26.17 -12.87 -1.07
N SER A 173 25.46 -12.25 -0.12
CA SER A 173 24.26 -11.45 -0.40
C SER A 173 24.10 -10.30 0.59
N VAL A 174 23.75 -9.10 0.09
CA VAL A 174 23.30 -8.01 0.97
C VAL A 174 21.91 -8.36 1.47
N THR A 175 21.79 -8.67 2.75
CA THR A 175 20.51 -8.92 3.40
C THR A 175 19.98 -7.64 4.02
N LEU A 176 18.70 -7.63 4.39
CA LEU A 176 18.13 -6.57 5.22
C LEU A 176 18.95 -6.34 6.50
N TRP A 177 19.54 -7.42 7.04
CA TRP A 177 20.24 -7.44 8.33
C TRP A 177 21.67 -6.91 8.25
N THR A 178 22.32 -7.01 7.08
CA THR A 178 23.67 -6.46 6.87
C THR A 178 23.63 -5.04 6.28
N SER A 179 22.48 -4.60 5.77
CA SER A 179 22.32 -3.27 5.18
C SER A 179 22.44 -2.15 6.21
N LYS A 180 23.27 -1.15 5.90
CA LYS A 180 23.42 0.08 6.69
C LYS A 180 22.47 1.21 6.23
N GLY A 181 21.65 0.96 5.21
CA GLY A 181 20.74 1.93 4.62
C GLY A 181 19.63 2.39 5.56
N THR A 182 19.11 3.59 5.33
CA THR A 182 18.01 4.18 6.12
C THR A 182 16.71 3.39 5.98
N GLU A 183 16.39 2.90 4.78
CA GLU A 183 15.22 2.07 4.54
C GLU A 183 15.27 0.76 5.35
N ALA A 184 16.41 0.06 5.32
CA ALA A 184 16.60 -1.17 6.11
C ALA A 184 16.33 -0.94 7.60
N LYS A 185 16.88 0.15 8.16
CA LYS A 185 16.62 0.53 9.57
C LYS A 185 15.14 0.83 9.82
N GLY A 186 14.48 1.54 8.90
CA GLY A 186 13.05 1.85 9.01
C GLY A 186 12.18 0.60 9.02
N ILE A 187 12.49 -0.35 8.15
CA ILE A 187 11.82 -1.65 8.07
C ILE A 187 12.03 -2.47 9.35
N LEU A 188 13.26 -2.53 9.86
CA LEU A 188 13.55 -3.24 11.12
C LEU A 188 12.81 -2.64 12.31
N LYS A 189 12.72 -1.30 12.38
CA LYS A 189 11.89 -0.61 13.38
C LYS A 189 10.42 -0.95 13.24
N TYR A 190 9.89 -0.93 12.02
CA TYR A 190 8.49 -1.29 11.76
C TYR A 190 8.18 -2.71 12.26
N ILE A 191 9.03 -3.70 11.95
CA ILE A 191 8.82 -5.08 12.40
C ILE A 191 8.93 -5.22 13.91
N SER A 192 9.80 -4.45 14.58
CA SER A 192 9.84 -4.42 16.04
C SER A 192 8.52 -3.95 16.66
N LEU A 193 7.79 -3.07 15.96
CA LEU A 193 6.53 -2.48 16.42
C LEU A 193 5.31 -3.32 16.05
N HIS A 194 5.35 -4.08 14.95
CA HIS A 194 4.16 -4.73 14.39
C HIS A 194 4.22 -6.26 14.30
N GLY A 195 5.41 -6.87 14.39
CA GLY A 195 5.59 -8.31 14.18
C GLY A 195 5.27 -8.74 12.74
N ILE A 196 4.95 -10.03 12.53
CA ILE A 196 4.57 -10.57 11.22
C ILE A 196 3.11 -11.08 11.26
N PRO A 197 2.18 -10.43 10.55
CA PRO A 197 0.76 -10.77 10.61
C PRO A 197 0.37 -11.86 9.60
N TYR A 198 0.96 -13.06 9.70
CA TYR A 198 0.80 -14.17 8.74
C TYR A 198 -0.64 -14.43 8.30
N SER A 199 -1.59 -14.46 9.25
CA SER A 199 -2.98 -14.79 8.98
C SER A 199 -3.71 -13.75 8.13
N VAL A 200 -3.17 -12.53 8.03
CA VAL A 200 -3.84 -11.43 7.34
C VAL A 200 -3.81 -11.62 5.83
N TRP A 201 -2.71 -12.10 5.26
CA TRP A 201 -2.66 -12.37 3.81
C TRP A 201 -3.56 -13.55 3.41
N GLU A 202 -3.67 -14.55 4.29
CA GLU A 202 -4.56 -15.70 4.13
C GLU A 202 -6.04 -15.30 4.18
N LYS A 203 -6.45 -14.63 5.26
CA LYS A 203 -7.87 -14.34 5.55
C LYS A 203 -8.36 -13.04 4.91
N GLY A 204 -7.46 -12.13 4.59
CA GLY A 204 -7.77 -10.75 4.23
C GLY A 204 -8.06 -9.86 5.44
N GLU A 205 -8.04 -8.56 5.20
CA GLU A 205 -8.52 -7.55 6.15
C GLU A 205 -9.95 -7.13 5.82
N LYS A 206 -10.68 -6.70 6.84
CA LYS A 206 -11.97 -6.03 6.65
C LYS A 206 -11.71 -4.61 6.15
N GLU A 207 -12.62 -4.16 5.28
CA GLU A 207 -12.63 -2.78 4.79
C GLU A 207 -13.86 -2.06 5.32
N TYR A 208 -13.70 -0.76 5.55
CA TYR A 208 -14.73 0.11 6.10
C TYR A 208 -14.81 1.39 5.28
N ASN A 209 -15.97 2.04 5.29
CA ASN A 209 -16.14 3.35 4.68
C ASN A 209 -15.78 4.43 5.70
N TYR A 210 -14.66 5.12 5.51
CA TYR A 210 -14.22 6.23 6.37
C TYR A 210 -13.33 7.21 5.60
N ASN A 211 -13.04 8.38 6.19
CA ASN A 211 -12.07 9.35 5.65
C ASN A 211 -11.02 9.75 6.71
N PHE A 212 -9.91 10.31 6.25
CA PHE A 212 -8.95 11.01 7.09
C PHE A 212 -9.15 12.52 7.02
N VAL A 213 -9.10 13.17 8.17
CA VAL A 213 -9.23 14.62 8.29
C VAL A 213 -8.12 15.18 9.14
N PHE A 214 -7.60 16.34 8.75
CA PHE A 214 -6.61 17.07 9.51
C PHE A 214 -7.19 18.40 10.02
N CYS A 215 -6.96 18.70 11.28
CA CYS A 215 -7.39 19.93 11.92
C CYS A 215 -6.22 20.56 12.66
N SER A 216 -6.04 21.87 12.50
CA SER A 216 -5.03 22.64 13.25
C SER A 216 -5.57 24.00 13.67
N GLU A 217 -4.98 24.59 14.70
CA GLU A 217 -5.30 25.95 15.14
C GLU A 217 -4.64 26.98 14.21
N GLY A 218 -5.44 27.94 13.72
CA GLY A 218 -4.98 29.11 12.96
C GLY A 218 -5.41 29.11 11.48
N ASP A 219 -5.32 30.28 10.87
CA ASP A 219 -5.45 30.48 9.41
C ASP A 219 -4.11 30.22 8.67
N ASN A 220 -3.11 29.74 9.42
CA ASN A 220 -1.82 29.36 8.87
C ASN A 220 -2.06 28.28 7.81
N LYS A 221 -1.62 28.57 6.60
CA LYS A 221 -1.78 27.65 5.49
C LYS A 221 -0.68 26.60 5.58
N PHE A 222 -1.06 25.33 5.57
CA PHE A 222 -0.15 24.21 5.71
C PHE A 222 -0.39 23.16 4.62
N THR A 223 0.69 22.52 4.21
CA THR A 223 0.67 21.28 3.44
C THR A 223 0.74 20.12 4.42
N VAL A 224 -0.14 19.13 4.24
CA VAL A 224 -0.21 17.94 5.08
C VAL A 224 -0.09 16.71 4.20
N ASN A 225 0.84 15.83 4.54
CA ASN A 225 0.95 14.52 3.93
C ASN A 225 0.70 13.45 5.00
N ILE A 226 -0.23 12.54 4.74
CA ILE A 226 -0.58 11.43 5.62
C ILE A 226 -0.40 10.14 4.83
N GLY A 227 0.51 9.29 5.30
CA GLY A 227 0.85 7.99 4.71
C GLY A 227 0.40 6.83 5.61
N PRO A 228 -0.89 6.47 5.60
CA PRO A 228 -1.41 5.37 6.40
C PRO A 228 -1.07 4.00 5.77
N ILE A 229 -0.69 3.04 6.61
CA ILE A 229 -0.35 1.67 6.22
C ILE A 229 -1.24 0.69 7.00
N SER A 230 -1.87 -0.25 6.29
CA SER A 230 -2.69 -1.34 6.87
C SER A 230 -1.82 -2.46 7.44
N LYS A 231 -2.46 -3.41 8.12
CA LYS A 231 -1.74 -4.53 8.74
C LYS A 231 -1.05 -5.42 7.72
N ASP A 232 -1.66 -5.61 6.56
CA ASP A 232 -1.11 -6.42 5.45
C ASP A 232 -0.08 -5.68 4.59
N GLY A 233 0.30 -4.45 4.96
CA GLY A 233 1.28 -3.64 4.27
C GLY A 233 0.77 -3.00 2.98
N SER A 234 -0.54 -2.86 2.77
CA SER A 234 -1.08 -1.94 1.77
C SER A 234 -0.94 -0.49 2.24
N TYR A 235 -0.63 0.40 1.31
CA TYR A 235 -0.90 1.82 1.52
C TYR A 235 -2.40 2.06 1.42
N ILE A 236 -2.94 2.92 2.29
CA ILE A 236 -4.35 3.28 2.24
C ILE A 236 -4.45 4.62 1.51
N PHE A 237 -4.60 4.56 0.18
CA PHE A 237 -4.74 5.74 -0.66
C PHE A 237 -6.17 6.27 -0.64
N PHE A 238 -6.30 7.57 -0.41
CA PHE A 238 -7.52 8.32 -0.70
C PHE A 238 -7.12 9.22 -1.87
N ASN A 239 -7.72 9.02 -3.05
CA ASN A 239 -7.33 9.69 -4.29
C ASN A 239 -7.65 11.20 -4.33
N GLN A 240 -7.81 11.83 -3.17
CA GLN A 240 -8.14 13.23 -2.96
C GLN A 240 -7.37 13.72 -1.73
N ASP A 241 -6.94 14.98 -1.77
CA ASP A 241 -6.20 15.64 -0.69
C ASP A 241 -6.85 15.38 0.67
N VAL A 242 -6.03 15.17 1.70
CA VAL A 242 -6.49 15.11 3.09
C VAL A 242 -7.36 16.35 3.36
N GLU A 243 -8.59 16.16 3.83
CA GLU A 243 -9.45 17.31 4.13
C GLU A 243 -8.85 18.09 5.31
N ILE A 244 -8.53 19.37 5.09
CA ILE A 244 -7.98 20.26 6.12
C ILE A 244 -9.09 21.21 6.59
N PHE A 245 -9.39 21.21 7.88
CA PHE A 245 -10.33 22.15 8.50
C PHE A 245 -9.68 22.97 9.61
N PRO A 246 -10.09 24.24 9.79
CA PRO A 246 -9.74 25.01 10.99
C PRO A 246 -10.27 24.33 12.25
N TYR A 247 -9.48 24.33 13.33
CA TYR A 247 -9.88 23.80 14.64
C TYR A 247 -11.21 24.39 15.15
N SER A 248 -11.48 25.67 14.88
CA SER A 248 -12.73 26.33 15.24
C SER A 248 -13.96 25.70 14.56
N LYS A 249 -13.86 25.21 13.32
CA LYS A 249 -14.97 24.50 12.66
C LYS A 249 -15.17 23.11 13.26
N TRP A 250 -14.06 22.42 13.55
CA TRP A 250 -14.08 21.09 14.16
C TRP A 250 -14.72 21.10 15.55
N THR A 251 -14.33 22.03 16.42
CA THR A 251 -14.85 22.15 17.80
C THR A 251 -16.36 22.36 17.83
N HIS A 252 -16.93 23.15 16.91
CA HIS A 252 -18.37 23.42 16.84
C HIS A 252 -19.17 22.37 16.04
N ASN A 253 -18.56 21.24 15.64
CA ASN A 253 -19.16 20.22 14.77
C ASN A 253 -19.72 20.77 13.44
N LYS A 254 -19.15 21.87 12.92
CA LYS A 254 -19.55 22.51 11.66
C LYS A 254 -18.73 21.99 10.46
N ILE A 255 -18.43 20.70 10.46
CA ILE A 255 -17.70 20.07 9.34
C ILE A 255 -18.74 19.58 8.34
N GLU A 256 -18.77 20.23 7.18
CA GLU A 256 -19.43 19.71 5.99
C GLU A 256 -18.48 18.72 5.32
N TRP A 257 -18.78 17.42 5.47
CA TRP A 257 -18.01 16.35 4.85
C TRP A 257 -18.24 16.43 3.34
N LYS A 258 -17.22 16.87 2.60
CA LYS A 258 -17.36 17.19 1.16
C LYS A 258 -17.31 15.96 0.28
N HIS A 259 -16.73 14.87 0.78
CA HIS A 259 -16.49 13.66 0.00
C HIS A 259 -17.17 12.42 0.58
N ASN A 260 -17.65 11.56 -0.32
CA ASN A 260 -18.14 10.22 0.03
C ASN A 260 -17.05 9.45 0.79
N LEU A 261 -17.45 8.82 1.89
CA LEU A 261 -16.60 7.91 2.66
C LEU A 261 -15.94 6.90 1.71
N LYS A 262 -14.62 6.70 1.85
CA LYS A 262 -13.90 5.74 1.00
C LYS A 262 -13.76 4.41 1.69
N LYS A 263 -13.85 3.35 0.89
CA LYS A 263 -13.66 1.99 1.35
C LYS A 263 -12.16 1.73 1.50
N GLY A 264 -11.72 1.34 2.69
CA GLY A 264 -10.32 1.04 2.96
C GLY A 264 -10.13 0.16 4.20
N LYS A 265 -8.95 -0.46 4.29
CA LYS A 265 -8.49 -1.19 5.48
C LYS A 265 -8.11 -0.20 6.57
N LEU A 266 -8.18 -0.59 7.84
CA LEU A 266 -7.78 0.31 8.93
C LEU A 266 -6.25 0.46 9.02
N PRO A 267 -5.74 1.65 9.35
CA PRO A 267 -4.32 1.85 9.59
C PRO A 267 -3.87 1.16 10.88
N VAL A 268 -2.65 0.62 10.86
CA VAL A 268 -1.90 0.24 12.08
C VAL A 268 -0.74 1.21 12.36
N HIS A 269 -0.30 1.91 11.32
CA HIS A 269 0.81 2.86 11.33
C HIS A 269 0.43 4.03 10.41
N THR A 270 0.77 5.26 10.77
CA THR A 270 0.64 6.42 9.87
C THR A 270 1.86 7.32 9.97
N SER A 271 2.54 7.55 8.84
CA SER A 271 3.52 8.63 8.73
C SER A 271 2.79 9.94 8.49
N ILE A 272 3.14 11.00 9.19
CA ILE A 272 2.57 12.33 8.99
C ILE A 272 3.67 13.35 8.81
N GLN A 273 3.50 14.23 7.83
CA GLN A 273 4.32 15.40 7.60
C GLN A 273 3.42 16.62 7.50
N TRP A 274 3.80 17.68 8.21
CA TRP A 274 3.03 18.91 8.33
C TRP A 274 3.96 20.11 8.17
N ILE A 275 3.81 20.86 7.07
CA ILE A 275 4.73 21.93 6.66
C ILE A 275 3.95 23.23 6.46
N SER A 276 4.37 24.34 7.07
CA SER A 276 3.77 25.65 6.82
C SER A 276 4.11 26.15 5.42
N TYR A 277 3.22 26.92 4.79
CA TYR A 277 3.46 27.45 3.44
C TYR A 277 4.64 28.42 3.35
N ASP A 278 5.07 28.99 4.48
CA ASP A 278 6.28 29.81 4.55
C ASP A 278 7.55 28.99 4.85
N ASP A 279 7.44 27.66 4.87
CA ASP A 279 8.49 26.68 5.12
C ASP A 279 9.28 26.92 6.43
N LYS A 280 8.67 27.58 7.43
CA LYS A 280 9.31 27.80 8.75
C LYS A 280 8.99 26.72 9.77
N GLU A 281 7.85 26.07 9.62
CA GLU A 281 7.35 25.05 10.53
C GLU A 281 7.26 23.74 9.76
N TRP A 282 8.13 22.78 10.08
CA TRP A 282 8.12 21.45 9.48
C TRP A 282 8.11 20.41 10.60
N TYR A 283 7.03 19.65 10.67
CA TYR A 283 6.83 18.59 11.65
C TYR A 283 6.72 17.23 10.97
N GLU A 284 7.30 16.21 11.61
CA GLU A 284 7.17 14.81 11.19
C GLU A 284 6.87 13.88 12.36
N GLY A 285 6.11 12.83 12.08
CA GLY A 285 5.87 11.75 13.05
C GLY A 285 5.51 10.42 12.41
N GLU A 286 5.83 9.36 13.14
CA GLU A 286 5.44 7.97 12.89
C GLU A 286 4.46 7.56 13.99
N LEU A 287 3.18 7.45 13.64
CA LEU A 287 2.08 7.26 14.58
C LEU A 287 1.65 5.80 14.61
N ILE A 288 1.80 5.14 15.75
CA ILE A 288 1.43 3.73 15.93
C ILE A 288 0.05 3.70 16.57
N PHE A 289 -0.90 3.03 15.91
CA PHE A 289 -2.26 2.95 16.43
C PHE A 289 -2.35 1.95 17.60
N PRO A 290 -3.31 2.11 18.52
CA PRO A 290 -3.58 1.13 19.57
C PRO A 290 -3.83 -0.28 19.00
N LEU A 291 -3.35 -1.31 19.69
CA LEU A 291 -3.52 -2.71 19.25
C LEU A 291 -4.99 -3.14 19.16
N ASP A 292 -5.86 -2.52 19.96
CA ASP A 292 -7.31 -2.72 19.97
C ASP A 292 -8.06 -1.74 19.05
N PHE A 293 -7.35 -0.97 18.21
CA PHE A 293 -7.95 0.08 17.38
C PHE A 293 -9.07 -0.45 16.49
N GLN A 294 -8.91 -1.63 15.87
CA GLN A 294 -9.98 -2.22 15.05
C GLN A 294 -11.25 -2.46 15.87
N ILE A 295 -11.13 -2.99 17.09
CA ILE A 295 -12.28 -3.24 17.98
C ILE A 295 -12.93 -1.91 18.37
N THR A 296 -12.11 -0.90 18.71
CA THR A 296 -12.60 0.43 19.07
C THR A 296 -13.29 1.12 17.89
N PHE A 297 -12.73 1.01 16.69
CA PHE A 297 -13.31 1.50 15.45
C PHE A 297 -14.64 0.83 15.14
N GLU A 298 -14.69 -0.51 15.13
CA GLU A 298 -15.92 -1.26 14.85
C GLU A 298 -17.04 -0.93 15.83
N LYS A 299 -16.73 -0.80 17.13
CA LYS A 299 -17.72 -0.38 18.14
C LYS A 299 -18.28 1.01 17.84
N PHE A 300 -17.42 1.96 17.49
CA PHE A 300 -17.83 3.31 17.13
C PHE A 300 -18.65 3.33 15.83
N TYR A 301 -18.14 2.68 14.79
CA TYR A 301 -18.74 2.60 13.46
C TYR A 301 -20.12 1.94 13.50
N ASN A 302 -20.27 0.82 14.21
CA ASN A 302 -21.55 0.11 14.31
C ASN A 302 -22.62 0.93 15.03
N LYS A 303 -22.23 1.69 16.06
CA LYS A 303 -23.11 2.56 16.84
C LYS A 303 -23.54 3.81 16.07
N HIS A 304 -22.63 4.42 15.31
CA HIS A 304 -22.85 5.73 14.70
C HIS A 304 -23.03 5.71 13.17
N LYS A 305 -22.85 4.56 12.53
CA LYS A 305 -22.97 4.30 11.07
C LYS A 305 -21.98 5.06 10.17
N THR A 306 -21.27 6.04 10.70
CA THR A 306 -20.21 6.78 10.02
C THR A 306 -19.00 6.94 10.95
N ALA A 307 -17.81 6.99 10.37
CA ALA A 307 -16.59 7.29 11.11
C ALA A 307 -15.59 8.02 10.21
N ASN A 308 -14.93 9.01 10.78
CA ASN A 308 -13.78 9.70 10.23
C ASN A 308 -12.63 9.58 11.24
N ILE A 309 -11.41 9.40 10.75
CA ILE A 309 -10.20 9.43 11.57
C ILE A 309 -9.63 10.85 11.48
N VAL A 310 -9.71 11.59 12.58
CA VAL A 310 -9.38 13.02 12.60
C VAL A 310 -8.11 13.25 13.41
N PHE A 311 -7.09 13.82 12.77
CA PHE A 311 -5.88 14.31 13.41
C PHE A 311 -6.09 15.77 13.81
N VAL A 312 -6.06 16.05 15.10
CA VAL A 312 -6.30 17.39 15.65
C VAL A 312 -5.03 17.86 16.34
N MET A 313 -4.37 18.86 15.77
CA MET A 313 -3.15 19.45 16.32
C MET A 313 -3.46 20.40 17.47
N ASP A 314 -2.66 20.34 18.52
CA ASP A 314 -2.63 21.36 19.57
C ASP A 314 -2.02 22.66 18.98
N LYS A 315 -2.19 23.79 19.68
CA LYS A 315 -1.57 25.06 19.30
C LYS A 315 -0.05 24.93 19.16
N ILE A 316 0.51 25.46 18.07
CA ILE A 316 1.96 25.50 17.89
C ILE A 316 2.58 26.44 18.94
N ASP A 317 3.55 25.91 19.68
CA ASP A 317 4.52 26.67 20.45
C ASP A 317 5.84 26.69 19.68
N SER A 318 6.17 27.82 19.07
CA SER A 318 7.36 27.95 18.21
C SER A 318 8.68 27.80 18.98
N SER A 319 8.65 27.89 20.31
CA SER A 319 9.81 27.67 21.19
C SER A 319 10.16 26.20 21.41
N GLN A 320 9.24 25.29 21.08
CA GLN A 320 9.42 23.85 21.26
C GLN A 320 9.93 23.20 19.96
N ASP A 321 10.77 22.17 20.14
CA ASP A 321 11.24 21.32 19.05
C ASP A 321 10.23 20.22 18.68
N TYR A 322 8.97 20.36 19.13
CA TYR A 322 7.89 19.42 18.88
C TYR A 322 6.53 20.10 19.05
N THR A 323 5.50 19.43 18.56
CA THR A 323 4.10 19.77 18.82
C THR A 323 3.31 18.51 19.15
N PHE A 324 2.18 18.67 19.83
CA PHE A 324 1.28 17.57 20.15
C PHE A 324 0.03 17.62 19.27
N GLY A 325 -0.62 16.47 19.16
CA GLY A 325 -1.96 16.36 18.58
C GLY A 325 -2.70 15.17 19.14
N ASN A 326 -3.94 14.99 18.70
CA ASN A 326 -4.81 13.91 19.15
C ASN A 326 -5.47 13.26 17.92
N ILE A 327 -5.53 11.93 17.91
CA ILE A 327 -6.31 11.16 16.94
C ILE A 327 -7.70 10.95 17.53
N TRP A 328 -8.74 11.24 16.75
CA TRP A 328 -10.14 11.05 17.12
C TRP A 328 -10.85 10.17 16.08
N LEU A 329 -11.82 9.39 16.56
CA LEU A 329 -12.93 8.93 15.72
C LEU A 329 -14.05 9.94 15.82
N GLN A 330 -14.64 10.28 14.68
CA GLN A 330 -15.73 11.25 14.62
C GLN A 330 -16.85 10.80 13.67
N SER A 331 -18.09 10.92 14.15
CA SER A 331 -19.31 10.94 13.34
C SER A 331 -19.90 12.35 13.33
N SER A 332 -21.10 12.55 12.80
CA SER A 332 -21.75 13.86 12.77
C SER A 332 -21.90 14.51 14.16
N LEU A 333 -22.21 13.71 15.19
CA LEU A 333 -22.53 14.21 16.53
C LEU A 333 -21.64 13.68 17.65
N ASN A 334 -20.82 12.65 17.38
CA ASN A 334 -20.04 11.97 18.41
C ASN A 334 -18.57 11.98 18.07
N LYS A 335 -17.74 12.10 19.11
CA LYS A 335 -16.28 12.06 19.03
C LYS A 335 -15.74 11.09 20.09
N LYS A 336 -14.72 10.34 19.73
CA LYS A 336 -13.99 9.47 20.66
C LYS A 336 -12.49 9.66 20.43
N LYS A 337 -11.77 10.10 21.46
CA LYS A 337 -10.31 10.19 21.40
C LYS A 337 -9.73 8.78 21.34
N ILE A 338 -8.76 8.58 20.46
CA ILE A 338 -8.02 7.33 20.28
C ILE A 338 -6.68 7.39 21.00
N MET A 339 -5.90 8.44 20.75
CA MET A 339 -4.61 8.65 21.40
C MET A 339 -4.15 10.10 21.26
N LYS A 340 -3.26 10.53 22.16
CA LYS A 340 -2.39 11.70 21.97
C LYS A 340 -1.13 11.27 21.22
N PHE A 341 -0.58 12.14 20.40
CA PHE A 341 0.68 11.92 19.68
C PHE A 341 1.56 13.16 19.70
N ARG A 342 2.86 12.98 19.43
CA ARG A 342 3.87 14.02 19.29
C ARG A 342 4.46 14.01 17.88
N LEU A 343 4.59 15.17 17.26
CA LEU A 343 5.36 15.37 16.04
C LEU A 343 6.65 16.14 16.36
N ALA A 344 7.76 15.70 15.80
CA ALA A 344 9.06 16.34 15.98
C ALA A 344 9.23 17.47 14.95
N LYS A 345 9.73 18.63 15.39
CA LYS A 345 10.06 19.76 14.54
C LYS A 345 11.43 19.56 13.90
N LEU A 346 11.55 19.83 12.60
CA LEU A 346 12.82 19.82 11.90
C LEU A 346 13.63 21.06 12.28
N ASN A 347 14.85 20.86 12.77
CA ASN A 347 15.80 21.94 12.94
C ASN A 347 16.46 22.25 11.58
N TYR A 348 16.12 23.39 10.97
CA TYR A 348 16.62 23.76 9.64
C TYR A 348 18.14 23.95 9.55
N LYS A 349 18.78 24.35 10.65
CA LYS A 349 20.24 24.56 10.68
C LYS A 349 21.00 23.24 10.65
N THR A 350 20.55 22.26 11.43
CA THR A 350 21.22 20.97 11.57
C THR A 350 20.66 19.88 10.65
N ARG A 351 19.47 20.11 10.08
CA ARG A 351 18.67 19.12 9.33
C ARG A 351 18.39 17.86 10.15
N LYS A 352 18.18 18.01 11.46
CA LYS A 352 17.92 16.93 12.43
C LYS A 352 16.69 17.23 13.27
N TYR A 353 16.18 16.18 13.91
CA TYR A 353 15.11 16.25 14.91
C TYR A 353 15.72 16.09 16.30
N SER A 354 15.36 16.97 17.23
CA SER A 354 15.85 16.93 18.61
C SER A 354 15.11 15.91 19.49
N VAL A 355 13.96 15.41 19.03
CA VAL A 355 13.14 14.43 19.73
C VAL A 355 12.72 13.31 18.79
N SER A 356 12.36 12.14 19.35
CA SER A 356 11.80 11.05 18.54
C SER A 356 10.59 11.48 17.72
N LYS A 357 10.57 10.98 16.48
CA LYS A 357 9.42 11.01 15.56
C LYS A 357 8.36 9.94 15.89
N TYR A 358 8.70 8.91 16.65
CA TYR A 358 7.77 7.82 16.95
C TYR A 358 6.86 8.17 18.11
N SER A 359 5.55 7.99 17.91
CA SER A 359 4.52 8.14 18.94
C SER A 359 3.81 6.83 19.17
N LEU A 360 3.92 6.30 20.39
CA LEU A 360 3.26 5.08 20.83
C LEU A 360 2.06 5.40 21.73
N PRO A 361 0.98 4.62 21.63
CA PRO A 361 -0.21 4.81 22.46
C PRO A 361 0.06 4.40 23.91
N LYS A 362 -0.82 4.88 24.80
CA LYS A 362 -0.76 4.55 26.22
C LYS A 362 -0.79 3.04 26.43
N GLY A 363 0.16 2.53 27.21
CA GLY A 363 0.24 1.10 27.53
C GLY A 363 0.61 0.19 26.36
N PHE A 364 1.14 0.74 25.26
CA PHE A 364 1.66 -0.06 24.15
C PHE A 364 2.63 -1.14 24.62
N VAL A 365 2.36 -2.38 24.17
CA VAL A 365 3.21 -3.55 24.41
C VAL A 365 3.78 -3.96 23.07
N PHE A 366 5.11 -4.07 22.99
CA PHE A 366 5.76 -4.56 21.78
C PHE A 366 5.32 -6.00 21.49
N PRO A 367 4.96 -6.31 20.24
CA PRO A 367 4.56 -7.66 19.88
C PRO A 367 5.70 -8.64 20.13
N LYS A 368 5.35 -9.86 20.54
CA LYS A 368 6.34 -10.93 20.63
C LYS A 368 6.87 -11.24 19.24
N TRP A 369 8.19 -11.36 19.14
CA TRP A 369 8.82 -11.79 17.91
C TRP A 369 8.49 -13.27 17.65
N GLU A 370 7.94 -13.56 16.47
CA GLU A 370 7.51 -14.92 16.07
C GLU A 370 8.50 -15.60 15.11
N GLY A 371 9.60 -14.93 14.74
CA GLY A 371 10.60 -15.50 13.87
C GLY A 371 11.55 -16.46 14.57
N ARG A 372 12.23 -17.29 13.77
CA ARG A 372 13.03 -18.44 14.24
C ARG A 372 14.30 -18.08 14.99
N GLU A 373 14.85 -16.89 14.76
CA GLU A 373 16.03 -16.39 15.47
C GLU A 373 15.71 -15.13 16.27
N PRO A 374 16.24 -14.98 17.50
CA PRO A 374 16.12 -13.73 18.24
C PRO A 374 16.67 -12.58 17.41
N LEU A 375 15.88 -11.51 17.28
CA LEU A 375 16.32 -10.30 16.60
C LEU A 375 16.81 -9.28 17.61
N THR A 376 18.02 -8.79 17.38
CA THR A 376 18.45 -7.52 17.97
C THR A 376 17.91 -6.42 17.08
N PHE A 377 16.80 -5.82 17.50
CA PHE A 377 16.25 -4.65 16.82
C PHE A 377 17.16 -3.44 17.04
N PRO A 378 17.24 -2.50 16.08
CA PRO A 378 17.89 -1.23 16.33
C PRO A 378 17.20 -0.53 17.51
N GLU A 379 17.96 0.21 18.31
CA GLU A 379 17.38 1.04 19.35
C GLU A 379 16.32 1.98 18.75
N LEU A 380 15.13 1.93 19.36
CA LEU A 380 14.01 2.76 18.96
C LEU A 380 13.81 3.82 20.04
N ASP A 381 14.21 5.05 19.73
CA ASP A 381 13.76 6.21 20.49
C ASP A 381 12.28 6.47 20.16
N TYR A 382 11.44 6.67 21.17
CA TYR A 382 10.01 6.92 21.02
C TYR A 382 9.46 7.80 22.14
N TRP A 383 8.34 8.48 21.86
CA TRP A 383 7.48 9.04 22.89
C TRP A 383 6.26 8.16 23.08
N GLN A 384 5.91 7.88 24.33
CA GLN A 384 4.72 7.12 24.66
C GLN A 384 3.74 7.99 25.43
N GLU A 385 2.47 7.95 25.01
CA GLU A 385 1.39 8.62 25.73
C GLU A 385 1.30 8.09 27.18
N LYS A 386 1.18 9.01 28.14
CA LYS A 386 1.19 8.70 29.58
C LYS A 386 -0.18 8.30 30.12
#